data_AF-A0A352RT00-F1
#
_entry.id   AF-A0A352RT00-F1
#
_cell.length_a   1.000
_cell.length_b   1.000
_cell.length_c   1.000
_cell.angle_alpha   90.00
_cell.angle_beta   90.00
_cell.angle_gamma   90.00
#
_symmetry.space_group_name_H-M   'P 1'
#
loop_
_entity.id
_entity.type
_entity.pdbx_description
1 polymer ?
#
loop_
_entity_poly.entity_id
_entity_poly.type
_entity_poly.pdbx_seq_one_letter_code
_entity_poly.pdbx_strand_id
1 'polypeptide(L)' 'FDHVRKLFAATPDARRRRYDAGRFSFNVAKGRCETCEGEGFVSVELLFMPSVYAPCPTCHGARYNEATL' A
#
# COMPACT_ATOMS: atom_id res chain seq x y z
N PHE A 1 5.75 -13.90 1.83
CA PHE A 1 5.92 -12.49 2.27
C PHE A 1 5.82 -12.29 3.78
N ASP A 2 5.20 -13.19 4.54
CA ASP A 2 5.01 -13.04 5.99
C ASP A 2 6.30 -12.84 6.78
N HIS A 3 7.37 -13.55 6.41
CA HIS A 3 8.66 -13.39 7.06
C HIS A 3 9.19 -11.95 6.91
N VAL A 4 9.14 -11.38 5.71
CA VAL A 4 9.53 -9.98 5.45
C VAL A 4 8.69 -9.02 6.30
N ARG A 5 7.36 -9.19 6.33
CA ARG A 5 6.48 -8.33 7.13
C ARG A 5 6.79 -8.42 8.64
N LYS A 6 7.14 -9.62 9.13
CA LYS A 6 7.58 -9.82 10.52
C LYS A 6 8.91 -9.11 10.81
N LEU A 7 9.87 -9.13 9.88
CA LEU A 7 11.13 -8.40 10.03
C LEU A 7 10.90 -6.88 10.13
N PHE A 8 10.04 -6.31 9.27
CA PHE A 8 9.68 -4.89 9.35
C PHE A 8 8.99 -4.53 10.67
N ALA A 9 8.05 -5.37 11.14
CA ALA A 9 7.40 -5.18 12.44
C ALA A 9 8.35 -5.30 13.64
N ALA A 10 9.49 -5.99 13.49
CA ALA A 10 10.52 -6.12 14.51
C ALA A 10 11.47 -4.91 14.58
N THR A 11 11.40 -3.97 13.64
CA THR A 11 12.25 -2.75 13.70
C THR A 11 11.92 -1.91 14.94
N PRO A 12 12.89 -1.16 15.50
CA PRO A 12 12.63 -0.28 16.64
C PRO A 12 11.51 0.73 16.36
N ASP A 13 11.45 1.28 15.15
CA ASP A 13 10.49 2.30 14.74
C ASP A 13 9.06 1.74 14.68
N ALA A 14 8.89 0.55 14.08
CA ALA A 14 7.61 -0.15 14.06
C ALA A 14 7.14 -0.49 15.48
N ARG A 15 8.04 -0.96 16.35
CA ARG A 15 7.71 -1.25 17.76
C ARG A 15 7.28 -0.01 18.53
N ARG A 16 7.97 1.13 18.35
CA ARG A 16 7.58 2.41 18.99
C ARG A 16 6.19 2.88 18.55
N ARG A 17 5.85 2.69 17.27
CA ARG A 17 4.53 3.04 16.69
C ARG A 17 3.46 1.95 16.87
N ARG A 18 3.80 0.83 17.53
CA ARG A 18 2.92 -0.36 17.71
C ARG A 18 2.41 -0.94 16.39
N TYR A 19 3.24 -0.90 15.35
CA TYR A 19 2.92 -1.50 14.05
C TYR A 19 3.17 -3.02 14.08
N ASP A 20 2.18 -3.77 13.60
CA ASP A 20 2.27 -5.22 13.43
C ASP A 20 2.62 -5.60 11.98
N ALA A 21 2.84 -6.89 11.73
CA ALA A 21 3.08 -7.40 10.37
C ALA A 21 1.90 -7.16 9.41
N GLY A 22 0.71 -6.87 9.93
CA GLY A 22 -0.46 -6.49 9.14
C GLY A 22 -0.34 -5.08 8.56
N ARG A 23 0.32 -4.15 9.25
CA ARG A 23 0.60 -2.79 8.74
C ARG A 23 1.39 -2.84 7.42
N PHE A 24 2.34 -3.76 7.31
CA PHE A 24 3.18 -3.95 6.11
C PHE A 24 2.54 -4.87 5.05
N SER A 25 1.24 -5.14 5.16
CA SER A 25 0.48 -5.87 4.14
C SER A 25 -0.32 -4.90 3.27
N PHE A 26 -0.11 -4.92 1.95
CA PHE A 26 -0.96 -4.17 1.03
C PHE A 26 -2.37 -4.79 0.89
N ASN A 27 -2.55 -6.06 1.27
CA ASN A 27 -3.86 -6.74 1.21
C ASN A 27 -4.80 -6.41 2.38
N VAL A 28 -4.33 -5.66 3.39
CA VAL A 28 -5.11 -5.37 4.61
C VAL A 28 -5.21 -3.85 4.77
N ALA A 29 -6.39 -3.35 5.13
CA ALA A 29 -6.66 -1.94 5.40
C ALA A 29 -6.03 -1.45 6.72
N LYS A 30 -4.69 -1.56 6.83
CA LYS A 30 -3.89 -1.05 7.95
C LYS A 30 -2.84 -0.05 7.50
N GLY A 31 -1.99 -0.43 6.55
CA GLY A 31 -0.93 0.43 6.01
C GLY A 31 -0.95 0.58 4.49
N ARG A 32 -1.87 -0.12 3.81
CA ARG A 32 -2.07 0.02 2.37
C ARG A 32 -2.55 1.43 2.01
N CYS A 33 -2.25 1.86 0.79
CA CYS A 33 -2.82 3.07 0.23
C CYS A 33 -4.34 2.90 0.12
N GLU A 34 -5.11 3.85 0.66
CA GLU A 34 -6.57 3.81 0.65
C GLU A 34 -7.14 4.02 -0.76
N THR A 35 -6.51 4.88 -1.56
CA THR A 35 -6.98 5.24 -2.90
C THR A 35 -6.99 4.07 -3.89
N CYS A 36 -5.95 3.23 -3.88
CA CYS A 36 -5.87 2.07 -4.75
C CYS A 36 -6.06 0.75 -4.01
N GLU A 37 -6.43 0.79 -2.73
CA GLU A 37 -6.57 -0.38 -1.86
C GLU A 37 -5.38 -1.35 -1.87
N GLY A 38 -4.17 -0.81 -2.02
CA GLY A 38 -2.95 -1.63 -2.13
C GLY A 38 -2.68 -2.27 -3.49
N GLU A 39 -3.45 -1.97 -4.55
CA GLU A 39 -3.15 -2.42 -5.92
C GLU A 39 -1.94 -1.69 -6.53
N GLY A 40 -1.77 -0.40 -6.19
CA GLY A 40 -0.74 0.47 -6.77
C GLY A 40 -1.14 1.11 -8.11
N PHE A 41 -2.24 0.66 -8.69
CA PHE A 41 -2.82 1.18 -9.93
C PHE A 41 -4.31 1.46 -9.75
N VAL A 42 -4.86 2.31 -10.61
CA VAL A 42 -6.29 2.60 -10.69
C VAL A 42 -6.75 2.45 -12.14
N SER A 43 -7.97 1.96 -12.33
CA SER A 43 -8.61 1.96 -13.65
C SER A 43 -9.06 3.39 -13.96
N VAL A 44 -8.67 3.89 -15.13
CA VAL A 44 -9.10 5.18 -15.63
C VAL A 44 -9.96 4.95 -16.85
N GLU A 45 -11.22 5.36 -16.75
CA GLU A 45 -12.15 5.37 -17.87
C GLU A 45 -12.05 6.72 -18.59
N LEU A 46 -11.73 6.64 -19.87
CA LEU A 46 -11.66 7.80 -20.76
C LEU A 46 -12.82 7.67 -21.75
N LEU A 47 -13.53 8.76 -21.99
CA LEU A 47 -14.82 8.78 -22.70
C LEU A 47 -14.85 8.04 -24.05
N PHE A 48 -13.70 7.94 -24.73
CA PHE A 48 -13.59 7.35 -26.08
C PHE A 48 -12.50 6.28 -26.21
N MET A 49 -11.87 5.86 -25.10
CA MET A 49 -10.79 4.87 -25.13
C MET A 49 -11.13 3.68 -24.23
N PRO A 50 -10.59 2.49 -24.52
CA PRO A 50 -10.63 1.39 -23.57
C PRO A 50 -10.05 1.82 -22.22
N SER A 51 -10.62 1.31 -21.13
CA SER A 51 -10.10 1.58 -19.79
C SER A 51 -8.63 1.18 -19.71
N VAL A 52 -7.82 2.08 -19.17
CA VAL A 52 -6.38 1.86 -18.97
C VAL A 52 -6.07 1.83 -17.48
N TYR A 53 -5.05 1.09 -17.10
CA TYR A 53 -4.52 1.12 -15.75
C TYR A 53 -3.40 2.16 -15.66
N ALA A 54 -3.57 3.14 -14.78
CA ALA A 54 -2.56 4.14 -14.50
C ALA A 54 -2.01 3.95 -13.07
N PRO A 55 -0.74 4.31 -12.81
CA PRO A 55 -0.21 4.33 -11.45
C PRO A 55 -1.12 5.15 -10.53
N CYS A 56 -1.32 4.66 -9.30
CA CYS A 56 -2.16 5.36 -8.33
C CYS A 56 -1.65 6.79 -8.13
N PRO A 57 -2.51 7.82 -8.22
CA PRO A 57 -2.09 9.21 -8.09
C PRO A 57 -1.59 9.57 -6.68
N THR A 58 -1.99 8.80 -5.67
CA THR A 58 -1.65 9.07 -4.26
C THR A 58 -0.33 8.42 -3.84
N CYS A 59 -0.13 7.14 -4.17
CA CYS A 59 1.06 6.40 -3.77
C CYS A 59 2.08 6.20 -4.89
N HIS A 60 1.76 6.63 -6.12
CA HIS A 60 2.63 6.49 -7.30
C HIS A 60 3.13 5.06 -7.53
N GLY A 61 2.28 4.06 -7.25
CA GLY A 61 2.63 2.64 -7.36
C GLY A 61 3.27 2.01 -6.11
N ALA A 62 3.53 2.78 -5.05
CA ALA A 62 4.15 2.27 -3.82
C ALA A 62 3.24 1.35 -2.99
N ARG A 63 1.92 1.36 -3.22
CA ARG A 63 0.90 0.49 -2.58
C ARG A 63 0.65 0.75 -1.08
N TYR A 64 1.45 1.57 -0.42
CA TYR A 64 1.34 1.92 1.00
C TYR A 64 0.99 3.39 1.20
N ASN A 65 0.45 3.74 2.38
CA ASN A 65 0.30 5.12 2.81
C ASN A 65 1.62 5.69 3.34
N GLU A 66 1.74 7.01 3.37
CA GLU A 66 2.95 7.73 3.80
C GLU A 66 3.38 7.36 5.21
N ALA A 67 2.44 7.09 6.13
CA ALA A 67 2.78 6.69 7.50
C ALA A 67 3.45 5.31 7.62
N THR A 68 3.39 4.49 6.55
CA THR A 68 3.99 3.15 6.49
C THR A 68 5.33 3.15 5.72
N LEU A 69 5.59 4.18 4.91
CA LEU A 69 6.86 4.43 4.23
C LEU A 69 7.82 5.22 5.13
#